data_AF-A0AAV0Y0S4-F1
#
_entry.id   AF-A0AAV0Y0S4-F1
#
_cell.length_a   1.000
_cell.length_b   1.000
_cell.length_c   1.000
_cell.angle_alpha   90.00
_cell.angle_beta   90.00
_cell.angle_gamma   90.00
#
_symmetry.space_group_name_H-M   'P 1'
#
loop_
_entity.id
_entity.type
_entity.pdbx_description
1 polymer ?
#
loop_
_entity_poly.entity_id
_entity_poly.type
_entity_poly.pdbx_seq_one_letter_code
_entity_poly.pdbx_strand_id
1 'polypeptide(L)'
;MRSKGFLIRPSDSLFALISTLEKITLQTLVSEELNVNTIFSITSNLWTDTASFPFVGSEEHNMGLTKSIVRFFITMRMHFIVRRSNFNETTKKRIKPSVVESCQNFN
;
A
#
# COMPACT_ATOMS: atom_id res chain seq x y z
N MET A 1 -12.94 9.50 13.39
CA MET A 1 -13.76 9.52 12.16
C MET A 1 -15.22 9.61 12.54
N ARG A 2 -15.96 10.60 12.03
CA ARG A 2 -17.42 10.67 12.22
C ARG A 2 -18.08 10.41 10.88
N SER A 3 -18.71 9.25 10.74
CA SER A 3 -19.70 9.03 9.68
C SER A 3 -21.00 9.75 10.09
N LYS A 4 -21.82 10.17 9.12
CA LYS A 4 -23.21 10.59 9.40
C LYS A 4 -24.14 9.39 9.62
N GLY A 5 -23.61 8.24 10.03
CA GLY A 5 -24.34 6.97 10.24
C GLY A 5 -24.34 5.99 9.06
N PHE A 6 -23.90 6.40 7.86
CA PHE A 6 -24.05 5.59 6.64
C PHE A 6 -22.81 4.77 6.22
N LEU A 7 -21.71 4.83 7.00
CA LEU A 7 -20.54 4.00 6.70
C LEU A 7 -20.73 2.61 7.29
N ILE A 8 -20.50 1.59 6.47
CA ILE A 8 -20.54 0.19 6.87
C ILE A 8 -19.43 -0.05 7.91
N ARG A 9 -19.81 -0.53 9.09
CA ARG A 9 -18.85 -1.01 10.09
C ARG A 9 -18.35 -2.39 9.65
N PRO A 10 -17.03 -2.60 9.48
CA PRO A 10 -16.50 -3.91 9.11
C PRO A 10 -16.69 -4.92 10.25
N SER A 11 -16.77 -6.21 9.91
CA SER A 11 -16.66 -7.28 10.90
C SER A 11 -15.25 -7.31 11.52
N ASP A 12 -15.12 -7.88 12.71
CA ASP A 12 -13.83 -7.99 13.39
C ASP A 12 -12.83 -8.82 12.56
N SER A 13 -13.29 -9.87 11.88
CA SER A 13 -12.46 -10.68 10.97
C SER A 13 -11.95 -9.89 9.77
N LEU A 14 -12.81 -9.05 9.17
CA LEU A 14 -12.40 -8.19 8.06
C LEU A 14 -11.40 -7.13 8.54
N PHE A 15 -11.66 -6.52 9.70
CA PHE A 15 -10.75 -5.55 10.30
C PHE A 15 -9.38 -6.17 10.60
N ALA A 16 -9.34 -7.38 11.16
CA ALA A 16 -8.11 -8.12 11.42
C ALA A 16 -7.34 -8.41 10.12
N LEU A 17 -8.02 -8.87 9.07
CA LEU A 17 -7.41 -9.12 7.76
C LEU A 17 -6.79 -7.87 7.15
N ILE A 18 -7.53 -6.76 7.12
CA ILE A 18 -7.00 -5.50 6.60
C ILE A 18 -5.81 -4.99 7.43
N SER A 19 -5.87 -5.15 8.76
CA SER A 19 -4.77 -4.75 9.65
C SER A 19 -3.50 -5.57 9.40
N THR A 20 -3.62 -6.89 9.22
CA THR A 20 -2.51 -7.78 8.87
C THR A 20 -1.90 -7.40 7.52
N LEU A 21 -2.73 -7.17 6.50
CA LEU A 21 -2.27 -6.79 5.17
C LEU A 21 -1.54 -5.44 5.18
N GLU A 22 -2.05 -4.46 5.92
CA GLU A 22 -1.40 -3.16 6.07
C GLU A 22 -0.06 -3.28 6.79
N LYS A 23 0.00 -4.06 7.88
CA LYS A 23 1.23 -4.28 8.64
C LYS A 23 2.33 -4.86 7.74
N ILE A 24 2.02 -5.91 6.98
CA ILE A 24 2.97 -6.56 6.07
C ILE A 24 3.41 -5.59 4.97
N THR A 25 2.47 -4.82 4.40
CA THR A 25 2.77 -3.80 3.40
C THR A 25 3.77 -2.78 3.93
N LEU A 26 3.56 -2.25 5.13
CA LEU A 26 4.45 -1.27 5.75
C LEU A 26 5.82 -1.89 6.09
N GLN A 27 5.85 -3.11 6.62
CA GLN A 27 7.11 -3.80 6.92
C GLN A 27 7.96 -3.99 5.65
N THR A 28 7.35 -4.42 4.55
CA THR A 28 8.05 -4.54 3.26
C THR A 28 8.60 -3.17 2.82
N LEU A 29 7.80 -2.12 2.85
CA LEU A 29 8.22 -0.77 2.44
C LEU A 29 9.26 -0.12 3.35
N VAL A 30 9.40 -0.58 4.60
CA VAL A 30 10.49 -0.17 5.49
C VAL A 30 11.78 -0.93 5.16
N SER A 31 11.67 -2.18 4.72
CA SER A 31 12.82 -3.04 4.42
C SER A 31 13.43 -2.83 3.02
N GLU A 32 12.67 -2.30 2.07
CA GLU A 32 13.11 -2.07 0.69
C GLU A 32 12.62 -0.72 0.14
N GLU A 33 13.37 -0.16 -0.82
CA GLU A 33 12.89 0.97 -1.61
C GLU A 33 11.77 0.52 -2.55
N LEU A 34 10.75 1.36 -2.71
CA LEU A 34 9.62 1.09 -3.62
C LEU A 34 10.13 0.83 -5.04
N ASN A 35 9.88 -0.37 -5.55
CA ASN A 35 10.31 -0.80 -6.87
C ASN A 35 9.27 -1.72 -7.53
N VAL A 36 9.55 -2.17 -8.77
CA VAL A 36 8.64 -3.01 -9.56
C VAL A 36 8.33 -4.36 -8.91
N ASN A 37 9.22 -4.85 -8.05
CA ASN A 37 9.08 -6.12 -7.35
C ASN A 37 8.38 -6.01 -5.99
N THR A 38 8.13 -4.80 -5.49
CA THR A 38 7.56 -4.59 -4.15
C THR A 38 6.23 -5.30 -3.95
N ILE A 39 5.38 -5.36 -4.98
CA ILE A 39 4.12 -6.11 -4.87
C ILE A 39 4.35 -7.61 -4.66
N PHE A 40 5.39 -8.17 -5.30
CA PHE A 40 5.76 -9.58 -5.12
C PHE A 40 6.36 -9.80 -3.73
N SER A 41 7.22 -8.90 -3.25
CA SER A 41 7.75 -8.95 -1.87
C SER A 41 6.63 -8.94 -0.83
N ILE A 42 5.63 -8.05 -0.97
CA ILE A 42 4.46 -8.01 -0.09
C ILE A 42 3.71 -9.34 -0.13
N THR A 43 3.44 -9.88 -1.32
CA THR A 43 2.70 -11.14 -1.44
C THR A 43 3.49 -12.34 -0.91
N SER A 44 4.80 -12.39 -1.10
CA SER A 44 5.64 -13.46 -0.55
C SER A 44 5.65 -13.41 0.98
N ASN A 45 5.81 -12.20 1.55
CA ASN A 45 5.78 -11.96 3.00
C ASN A 45 4.43 -12.29 3.65
N LEU A 46 3.34 -12.30 2.86
CA LEU A 46 2.03 -12.75 3.31
C LEU A 46 1.99 -14.25 3.64
N TRP A 47 2.78 -15.05 2.92
CA TRP A 47 2.71 -16.51 2.97
C TRP A 47 3.87 -17.13 3.76
N THR A 48 4.93 -16.39 4.07
CA THR A 48 6.15 -16.93 4.69
C THR A 48 6.05 -17.12 6.20
N ASP A 49 5.20 -16.38 6.93
CA ASP A 49 5.12 -16.56 8.38
C ASP A 49 3.83 -15.97 8.97
N THR A 50 2.75 -16.74 9.03
CA THR A 50 1.57 -16.37 9.83
C THR A 50 0.99 -17.57 10.53
N ALA A 51 1.38 -17.78 11.78
CA ALA A 51 0.47 -18.34 12.75
C ALA A 51 -0.78 -17.43 12.78
N SER A 52 -1.89 -17.95 12.26
CA SER A 52 -3.22 -17.30 12.14
C SER A 52 -3.33 -16.17 11.09
N PHE A 53 -3.33 -16.54 9.81
CA PHE A 53 -3.88 -15.66 8.77
C PHE A 53 -5.41 -15.55 8.96
N PRO A 54 -5.99 -14.34 9.13
CA PRO A 54 -7.42 -14.19 9.39
C PRO A 54 -8.25 -14.43 8.13
N PHE A 55 -9.11 -15.45 8.17
CA PHE A 55 -10.08 -15.72 7.11
C PHE A 55 -11.38 -14.96 7.34
N VAL A 56 -12.00 -14.51 6.25
CA VAL A 56 -13.27 -13.77 6.24
C VAL A 56 -14.29 -14.55 5.41
N GLY A 57 -15.48 -14.78 5.97
CA GLY A 57 -16.60 -15.46 5.31
C GLY A 57 -17.13 -16.64 6.11
N SER A 58 -18.14 -17.32 5.58
CA SER A 58 -18.59 -18.61 6.12
C SER A 58 -17.58 -19.71 5.82
N GLU A 59 -17.70 -20.86 6.48
CA GLU A 59 -16.80 -22.01 6.29
C GLU A 59 -16.63 -22.41 4.81
N GLU A 60 -17.72 -22.39 4.04
CA GLU A 60 -17.72 -22.70 2.60
C GLU A 60 -17.03 -21.64 1.73
N HIS A 61 -17.18 -20.36 2.08
CA HIS A 61 -16.77 -19.24 1.20
C HIS A 61 -15.51 -18.51 1.69
N ASN A 62 -14.98 -18.86 2.85
CA ASN A 62 -13.95 -18.09 3.54
C ASN A 62 -12.69 -17.87 2.68
N MET A 63 -12.21 -18.91 1.99
CA MET A 63 -10.99 -18.87 1.19
C MET A 63 -11.18 -18.00 -0.06
N GLY A 64 -12.29 -18.19 -0.78
CA GLY A 64 -12.59 -17.44 -2.01
C GLY A 64 -12.79 -15.95 -1.73
N LEU A 65 -13.54 -15.63 -0.68
CA LEU A 65 -13.76 -14.25 -0.26
C LEU A 65 -12.46 -13.60 0.22
N THR A 66 -11.71 -14.29 1.08
CA THR A 66 -10.43 -13.79 1.60
C THR A 66 -9.45 -13.49 0.47
N LYS A 67 -9.26 -14.41 -0.49
CA LYS A 67 -8.41 -14.18 -1.67
C LYS A 67 -8.83 -12.95 -2.47
N SER A 68 -10.15 -12.74 -2.63
CA SER A 68 -10.69 -11.59 -3.35
C SER A 68 -10.41 -10.28 -2.63
N ILE A 69 -10.55 -10.27 -1.29
CA ILE A 69 -10.21 -9.12 -0.44
C ILE A 69 -8.72 -8.82 -0.50
N VAL A 70 -7.85 -9.84 -0.37
CA VAL A 70 -6.39 -9.68 -0.44
C VAL A 70 -5.99 -9.07 -1.77
N ARG A 71 -6.49 -9.61 -2.88
CA ARG A 71 -6.21 -9.08 -4.23
C ARG A 71 -6.62 -7.63 -4.35
N PHE A 72 -7.85 -7.32 -3.96
CA PHE A 72 -8.38 -5.95 -4.02
C PHE A 72 -7.55 -4.99 -3.17
N PHE A 73 -7.27 -5.35 -1.92
CA PHE A 73 -6.52 -4.52 -0.99
C PHE A 73 -5.11 -4.22 -1.52
N ILE A 74 -4.34 -5.23 -1.89
CA ILE A 74 -2.95 -5.05 -2.33
C ILE A 74 -2.91 -4.18 -3.60
N THR A 75 -3.77 -4.44 -4.58
CA THR A 75 -3.84 -3.62 -5.80
C THR A 75 -4.15 -2.16 -5.48
N MET A 76 -5.20 -1.90 -4.71
CA MET A 76 -5.58 -0.53 -4.33
C MET A 76 -4.50 0.16 -3.50
N ARG A 77 -3.87 -0.57 -2.57
CA ARG A 77 -2.83 -0.02 -1.70
C ARG A 77 -1.61 0.38 -2.50
N MET A 78 -1.16 -0.45 -3.44
CA MET A 78 -0.06 -0.12 -4.33
C MET A 78 -0.36 1.12 -5.19
N HIS A 79 -1.59 1.27 -5.71
CA HIS A 79 -1.99 2.50 -6.40
C HIS A 79 -1.83 3.74 -5.51
N PHE A 80 -2.26 3.68 -4.25
CA PHE A 80 -2.10 4.81 -3.33
C PHE A 80 -0.64 5.10 -2.99
N ILE A 81 0.18 4.06 -2.76
CA ILE A 81 1.61 4.20 -2.45
C ILE A 81 2.34 4.84 -3.63
N VAL A 82 2.19 4.30 -4.84
CA VAL A 82 2.85 4.81 -6.04
C VAL A 82 2.38 6.23 -6.36
N ARG A 83 1.08 6.49 -6.27
CA ARG A 83 0.54 7.86 -6.47
C ARG A 83 1.16 8.85 -5.49
N ARG A 84 1.31 8.48 -4.22
CA ARG A 84 1.91 9.33 -3.20
C ARG A 84 3.41 9.52 -3.42
N SER A 85 4.13 8.46 -3.78
CA SER A 85 5.55 8.52 -4.12
C SER A 85 5.80 9.48 -5.30
N ASN A 86 5.04 9.32 -6.37
CA ASN A 86 5.12 10.18 -7.56
C ASN A 86 4.80 11.65 -7.23
N PHE A 87 3.82 11.90 -6.37
CA PHE A 87 3.51 13.25 -5.89
C PHE A 87 4.69 13.87 -5.12
N ASN A 88 5.32 13.09 -4.25
CA ASN A 88 6.46 13.56 -3.47
C ASN A 88 7.67 13.86 -4.37
N GLU A 89 7.96 13.00 -5.35
CA GLU A 89 9.06 13.21 -6.31
C GLU A 89 8.83 14.43 -7.21
N THR A 90 7.61 14.61 -7.72
CA THR A 90 7.27 15.80 -8.52
C THR A 90 7.31 17.10 -7.71
N THR A 91 6.89 17.07 -6.44
CA THR A 91 6.95 18.23 -5.55
C THR A 91 8.40 18.58 -5.17
N LYS A 92 9.22 17.57 -4.86
CA LYS A 92 10.67 17.76 -4.61
C LYS A 92 11.39 18.34 -5.83
N LYS A 93 11.08 17.87 -7.04
CA LYS A 93 11.67 18.40 -8.29
C LYS A 93 11.32 19.86 -8.55
N ARG A 94 10.14 20.32 -8.13
CA ARG A 94 9.72 21.73 -8.25
C ARG A 94 10.39 22.66 -7.23
N ILE A 95 10.87 22.12 -6.11
CA ILE A 95 11.54 22.91 -5.05
C ILE A 95 13.06 22.99 -5.27
N LYS A 96 13.66 22.13 -6.10
CA LYS A 96 15.02 22.37 -6.60
C LYS A 96 15.00 23.60 -7.51
N PRO A 97 15.66 24.72 -7.18
CA PRO A 97 15.66 25.87 -8.05
C PRO A 97 16.33 25.51 -9.37
N SER A 98 15.64 25.81 -10.46
CA SER A 98 16.21 25.93 -11.79
C SER A 98 17.12 27.17 -11.88
N VAL A 99 18.22 27.16 -11.12
CA VAL A 99 19.31 28.15 -11.11
C VAL A 99 20.55 27.35 -10.68
N VAL A 100 21.54 27.01 -11.51
CA VAL A 100 22.44 27.89 -12.27
C VAL A 100 22.92 27.14 -13.52
N GLU A 101 22.50 27.55 -14.72
CA GLU A 101 23.28 27.34 -15.95
C GLU A 101 22.75 28.25 -17.05
N SER A 102 22.95 29.57 -16.90
CA SER A 102 22.81 30.56 -17.97
C SER A 102 23.27 31.95 -17.51
N CYS A 103 24.57 32.08 -17.23
CA CYS A 103 25.35 33.29 -17.52
C CYS A 103 26.63 32.77 -18.17
N GLN A 104 26.58 32.37 -19.44
CA GLN A 104 27.05 33.20 -20.56
C GLN A 104 28.31 34.00 -20.23
N ASN A 105 29.43 33.46 -20.70
CA ASN A 105 30.59 34.21 -21.17
C ASN A 105 30.12 35.46 -21.92
N PHE A 106 30.48 36.64 -21.43
CA PHE A 106 30.77 37.80 -22.28
C PHE A 106 31.77 38.70 -21.55
N ASN A 107 32.99 38.69 -22.09
CA ASN A 107 34.14 39.60 -21.96
C ASN A 107 34.76 39.82 -20.59
#